data_AF-A0A6N2L6G0-F1
#
_entry.id   AF-A0A6N2L6G0-F1
#
_cell.length_a   1.000
_cell.length_b   1.000
_cell.length_c   1.000
_cell.angle_alpha   90.00
_cell.angle_beta   90.00
_cell.angle_gamma   90.00
#
_symmetry.space_group_name_H-M   'P 1'
#
loop_
_entity.id
_entity.type
_entity.pdbx_description
1 polymer ?
#
loop_
_entity_poly.entity_id
_entity_poly.type
_entity_poly.pdbx_seq_one_letter_code
_entity_poly.pdbx_strand_id
1 'polypeptide(L)'
;MVNDIRDDDSCPKPVGRSSVFYYGFGHMLNDITAACWFTYLLLFLTEIGLSPRDAAITMLAGQIADGFATVFAGELIDRFGHFKVWHGAGSILAAISFSSVFGGCLPCKILASRSPIIETISYSTSAAIFNVGWAATQVSHMSMVNCISLNSTSRVVMTSCRNAFTMVANLSLYAVALVVFSTTKATTHSDIENQYHWIAYTSIFIGCCFVGIFHLRTKEPSYARISWAY
;
A
#
# COMPACT_ATOMS: atom_id res chain seq x y z
N MET A 1 -43.76 -23.48 24.45
CA MET A 1 -43.02 -24.24 23.42
C MET A 1 -43.85 -24.15 22.15
N VAL A 2 -43.46 -23.50 21.06
CA VAL A 2 -42.14 -23.12 20.54
C VAL A 2 -42.36 -21.80 19.78
N ASN A 3 -41.57 -20.76 20.10
CA ASN A 3 -41.46 -19.56 19.27
C ASN A 3 -40.48 -19.89 18.14
N ASP A 4 -40.99 -20.26 16.98
CA ASP A 4 -40.18 -20.42 15.76
C ASP A 4 -40.12 -19.06 15.05
N ILE A 5 -39.28 -18.16 15.57
CA ILE A 5 -38.86 -16.97 14.84
C ILE A 5 -37.87 -17.48 13.79
N ARG A 6 -38.40 -17.79 12.60
CA ARG A 6 -37.58 -17.88 11.40
C ARG A 6 -37.07 -16.48 11.13
N ASP A 7 -35.83 -16.22 11.56
CA ASP A 7 -35.09 -15.03 11.14
C ASP A 7 -35.06 -15.01 9.61
N ASP A 8 -35.76 -14.02 9.07
CA ASP A 8 -35.78 -13.65 7.65
C ASP A 8 -34.39 -13.13 7.24
N ASP A 9 -33.49 -14.05 6.92
CA ASP A 9 -32.12 -13.76 6.45
C ASP A 9 -32.03 -13.69 4.91
N SER A 10 -33.17 -13.50 4.23
CA SER A 10 -33.23 -13.48 2.76
C SER A 10 -32.87 -12.14 2.12
N CYS A 11 -32.77 -11.05 2.90
CA CYS A 11 -32.42 -9.72 2.38
C CYS A 11 -31.04 -9.25 2.87
N PRO A 12 -30.07 -9.02 1.97
CA PRO A 12 -28.76 -8.47 2.33
C PRO A 12 -28.89 -7.09 2.98
N LYS A 13 -28.74 -7.03 4.32
CA LYS A 13 -28.78 -5.79 5.09
C LYS A 13 -27.71 -4.80 4.59
N PRO A 14 -28.04 -3.51 4.42
CA PRO A 14 -27.07 -2.51 3.99
C PRO A 14 -25.95 -2.35 5.00
N VAL A 15 -24.72 -2.14 4.51
CA VAL A 15 -23.54 -1.97 5.35
C VAL A 15 -23.64 -0.64 6.11
N GLY A 16 -23.33 -0.65 7.42
CA GLY A 16 -23.32 0.55 8.23
C GLY A 16 -22.30 1.58 7.75
N ARG A 17 -22.67 2.87 7.76
CA ARG A 17 -21.84 3.99 7.25
C ARG A 17 -20.42 4.00 7.83
N SER A 18 -20.26 3.69 9.12
CA SER A 18 -18.94 3.64 9.76
C SER A 18 -18.04 2.54 9.18
N SER A 19 -18.61 1.38 8.81
CA SER A 19 -17.84 0.29 8.22
C SER A 19 -17.33 0.64 6.82
N VAL A 20 -18.10 1.42 6.05
CA VAL A 20 -17.68 1.93 4.73
C VAL A 20 -16.47 2.85 4.88
N PHE A 21 -16.53 3.78 5.83
CA PHE A 21 -15.43 4.71 6.12
C PHE A 21 -14.15 3.97 6.56
N TYR A 22 -14.26 3.07 7.53
CA TYR A 22 -13.09 2.33 8.01
C TYR A 22 -12.49 1.44 6.93
N TYR A 23 -13.31 0.82 6.07
CA TYR A 23 -12.80 0.06 4.93
C TYR A 23 -11.93 0.92 4.01
N GLY A 24 -12.35 2.15 3.71
CA GLY A 24 -11.57 3.09 2.90
C GLY A 24 -10.19 3.40 3.49
N PHE A 25 -10.05 3.47 4.82
CA PHE A 25 -8.76 3.73 5.47
C PHE A 25 -7.72 2.63 5.26
N GLY A 26 -8.13 1.38 5.07
CA GLY A 26 -7.21 0.25 4.90
C GLY A 26 -6.27 0.42 3.71
N HIS A 27 -6.73 1.10 2.67
CA HIS A 27 -5.98 1.29 1.43
C HIS A 27 -5.04 2.50 1.44
N MET A 28 -5.17 3.40 2.42
CA MET A 28 -4.52 4.71 2.39
C MET A 28 -2.99 4.62 2.29
N LEU A 29 -2.36 3.67 2.99
CA LEU A 29 -0.90 3.48 2.92
C LEU A 29 -0.45 3.08 1.50
N ASN A 30 -1.16 2.15 0.86
CA ASN A 30 -0.87 1.73 -0.50
C ASN A 30 -1.06 2.88 -1.50
N ASP A 31 -2.11 3.68 -1.35
CA ASP A 31 -2.40 4.79 -2.25
C ASP A 31 -1.39 5.93 -2.11
N ILE A 32 -1.01 6.31 -0.87
CA ILE A 32 -0.01 7.36 -0.62
C ILE A 32 1.36 6.91 -1.17
N THR A 33 1.77 5.66 -0.90
CA THR A 33 3.06 5.15 -1.37
C THR A 33 3.09 4.95 -2.89
N ALA A 34 1.99 4.52 -3.52
CA ALA A 34 1.87 4.44 -4.98
C ALA A 34 1.96 5.83 -5.63
N ALA A 35 1.27 6.82 -5.06
CA ALA A 35 1.36 8.20 -5.52
C ALA A 35 2.83 8.67 -5.52
N CYS A 36 3.53 8.47 -4.41
CA CYS A 36 4.93 8.87 -4.27
C CYS A 36 5.87 8.07 -5.17
N TRP A 37 5.62 6.77 -5.32
CA TRP A 37 6.32 5.89 -6.24
C TRP A 37 6.24 6.39 -7.68
N PHE A 38 5.04 6.68 -8.19
CA PHE A 38 4.87 7.10 -9.58
C PHE A 38 5.28 8.55 -9.84
N THR A 39 5.24 9.44 -8.84
CA THR A 39 5.59 10.85 -9.03
C THR A 39 7.05 11.16 -8.74
N TYR A 40 7.62 10.60 -7.67
CA TYR A 40 8.90 11.05 -7.12
C TYR A 40 10.02 10.01 -7.19
N LEU A 41 9.74 8.71 -7.39
CA LEU A 41 10.80 7.70 -7.39
C LEU A 41 11.86 7.97 -8.47
N LEU A 42 11.44 8.17 -9.72
CA LEU A 42 12.39 8.39 -10.80
C LEU A 42 13.18 9.70 -10.61
N LEU A 43 12.51 10.77 -10.16
CA LEU A 43 13.16 12.03 -9.84
C LEU A 43 14.23 11.83 -8.78
N PHE A 44 13.86 11.23 -7.64
CA PHE A 44 14.77 10.89 -6.56
C PHE A 44 15.98 10.07 -7.06
N LEU A 45 15.75 8.96 -7.75
CA LEU A 45 16.82 8.09 -8.24
C LEU A 45 17.78 8.83 -9.20
N THR A 46 17.25 9.71 -10.07
CA THR A 46 18.10 10.50 -10.96
C THR A 46 18.87 11.61 -10.23
N GLU A 47 18.28 12.23 -9.19
CA GLU A 47 18.91 13.31 -8.43
C GLU A 47 20.02 12.84 -7.48
N ILE A 48 19.92 11.59 -7.00
CA ILE A 48 21.01 10.94 -6.24
C ILE A 48 22.15 10.43 -7.14
N GLY A 49 21.99 10.50 -8.46
CA GLY A 49 23.05 10.26 -9.43
C GLY A 49 22.96 8.93 -10.22
N LEU A 50 21.87 8.17 -10.12
CA LEU A 50 21.67 7.04 -11.04
C LEU A 50 21.41 7.55 -12.46
N SER A 51 21.89 6.80 -13.44
CA SER A 51 21.53 7.08 -14.83
C SER A 51 20.02 6.91 -15.03
N PRO A 52 19.37 7.66 -15.94
CA PRO A 52 17.95 7.48 -16.23
C PRO A 52 17.59 6.04 -16.62
N ARG A 53 18.53 5.32 -17.26
CA ARG A 53 18.39 3.91 -17.59
C ARG A 53 18.30 3.04 -16.34
N ASP A 54 19.17 3.25 -15.37
CA ASP A 54 19.23 2.43 -14.15
C ASP A 54 18.07 2.73 -13.18
N ALA A 55 17.63 4.01 -13.13
CA ALA A 55 16.41 4.40 -12.45
C ALA A 55 15.17 3.71 -13.06
N ALA A 56 15.08 3.67 -14.39
CA ALA A 56 14.00 2.96 -15.09
C ALA A 56 14.04 1.44 -14.85
N ILE A 57 15.23 0.83 -14.80
CA ILE A 57 15.39 -0.59 -14.43
C ILE A 57 14.87 -0.86 -13.03
N THR A 58 15.17 0.03 -12.07
CA THR A 58 14.69 -0.08 -10.69
C THR A 58 13.15 -0.04 -10.63
N MET A 59 12.53 0.91 -11.33
CA MET A 59 11.07 0.99 -11.39
C MET A 59 10.47 -0.24 -12.09
N LEU A 60 11.07 -0.71 -13.18
CA LEU A 60 10.64 -1.90 -13.92
C LEU A 60 10.71 -3.17 -13.07
N ALA A 61 11.76 -3.34 -12.27
CA ALA A 61 11.89 -4.47 -11.34
C ALA A 61 10.71 -4.51 -10.36
N GLY A 62 10.28 -3.34 -9.86
CA GLY A 62 9.07 -3.20 -9.06
C GLY A 62 7.80 -3.67 -9.79
N GLN A 63 7.58 -3.21 -11.02
CA GLN A 63 6.40 -3.58 -11.82
C GLN A 63 6.34 -5.08 -12.14
N ILE A 64 7.49 -5.70 -12.44
CA ILE A 64 7.57 -7.15 -12.66
C ILE A 64 7.22 -7.89 -11.36
N ALA A 65 7.79 -7.45 -10.23
CA ALA A 65 7.51 -8.05 -8.94
C ALA A 65 6.03 -7.93 -8.56
N ASP A 66 5.40 -6.77 -8.80
CA ASP A 66 3.96 -6.55 -8.59
C ASP A 66 3.10 -7.54 -9.38
N GLY A 67 3.41 -7.73 -10.67
CA GLY A 67 2.67 -8.64 -11.54
C GLY A 67 2.69 -10.09 -11.03
N PHE A 68 3.86 -10.59 -10.63
CA PHE A 68 3.97 -11.93 -10.03
C PHE A 68 3.32 -11.98 -8.65
N ALA A 69 3.62 -11.01 -7.78
CA ALA A 69 3.12 -10.98 -6.42
C ALA A 69 1.60 -10.92 -6.36
N THR A 70 0.95 -10.20 -7.27
CA THR A 70 -0.51 -10.14 -7.36
C THR A 70 -1.12 -11.50 -7.62
N VAL A 71 -0.56 -12.28 -8.56
CA VAL A 71 -1.04 -13.63 -8.88
C VAL A 71 -0.81 -14.58 -7.70
N PHE A 72 0.41 -14.61 -7.16
CA PHE A 72 0.73 -15.48 -6.04
C PHE A 72 -0.05 -15.11 -4.76
N ALA A 73 -0.17 -13.83 -4.45
CA ALA A 73 -0.96 -13.37 -3.30
C ALA A 73 -2.42 -13.74 -3.47
N GLY A 74 -3.01 -13.58 -4.67
CA GLY A 74 -4.37 -14.00 -4.96
C GLY A 74 -4.60 -15.49 -4.67
N GLU A 75 -3.80 -16.36 -5.27
CA GLU A 75 -3.89 -17.81 -5.07
C GLU A 75 -3.69 -18.21 -3.59
N LEU A 76 -2.72 -17.60 -2.90
CA LEU A 76 -2.43 -17.91 -1.50
C LEU A 76 -3.55 -17.40 -0.57
N ILE A 77 -4.10 -16.21 -0.82
CA ILE A 77 -5.23 -15.67 -0.06
C ILE A 77 -6.47 -16.54 -0.27
N ASP A 78 -6.71 -17.01 -1.49
CA ASP A 78 -7.85 -17.88 -1.81
C ASP A 78 -7.71 -19.28 -1.20
N ARG A 79 -6.48 -19.77 -0.97
CA ARG A 79 -6.23 -21.06 -0.28
C ARG A 79 -6.25 -20.95 1.24
N PHE A 80 -5.61 -19.93 1.79
CA PHE A 80 -5.34 -19.82 3.22
C PHE A 80 -6.28 -18.86 3.96
N GLY A 81 -7.05 -18.03 3.24
CA GLY A 81 -7.91 -17.01 3.81
C GLY A 81 -7.15 -15.96 4.63
N HIS A 82 -7.82 -15.41 5.65
CA HIS A 82 -7.26 -14.44 6.60
C HIS A 82 -6.82 -13.10 5.98
N PHE A 83 -7.75 -12.46 5.25
CA PHE A 83 -7.51 -11.20 4.55
C PHE A 83 -6.82 -10.12 5.39
N LYS A 84 -7.16 -9.98 6.68
CA LYS A 84 -6.52 -8.98 7.55
C LYS A 84 -5.07 -9.32 7.84
N VAL A 85 -4.72 -10.59 8.04
CA VAL A 85 -3.32 -10.98 8.28
C VAL A 85 -2.46 -10.69 7.05
N TRP A 86 -2.93 -11.07 5.86
CA TRP A 86 -2.25 -10.75 4.60
C TRP A 86 -2.12 -9.25 4.38
N HIS A 87 -3.18 -8.49 4.64
CA HIS A 87 -3.15 -7.03 4.57
C HIS A 87 -2.14 -6.44 5.55
N GLY A 88 -2.14 -6.88 6.81
CA GLY A 88 -1.23 -6.38 7.84
C GLY A 88 0.23 -6.68 7.51
N ALA A 89 0.52 -7.93 7.11
CA ALA A 89 1.85 -8.34 6.70
C ALA A 89 2.34 -7.57 5.47
N GLY A 90 1.49 -7.44 4.45
CA GLY A 90 1.79 -6.65 3.25
C GLY A 90 2.05 -5.18 3.58
N SER A 91 1.25 -4.57 4.45
CA SER A 91 1.39 -3.17 4.85
C SER A 91 2.69 -2.92 5.63
N ILE A 92 3.09 -3.83 6.52
CA ILE A 92 4.36 -3.75 7.24
C ILE A 92 5.53 -3.90 6.26
N LEU A 93 5.45 -4.89 5.36
CA LEU A 93 6.49 -5.10 4.34
C LEU A 93 6.64 -3.88 3.44
N ALA A 94 5.53 -3.31 2.97
CA ALA A 94 5.51 -2.09 2.16
C ALA A 94 6.11 -0.90 2.91
N ALA A 95 5.74 -0.66 4.17
CA ALA A 95 6.26 0.46 4.97
C ALA A 95 7.79 0.38 5.18
N ILE A 96 8.29 -0.80 5.55
CA ILE A 96 9.72 -1.02 5.79
C ILE A 96 10.52 -0.89 4.50
N SER A 97 10.07 -1.57 3.43
CA SER A 97 10.77 -1.55 2.14
C SER A 97 10.73 -0.18 1.47
N PHE A 98 9.61 0.54 1.54
CA PHE A 98 9.51 1.91 1.01
C PHE A 98 10.46 2.86 1.75
N SER A 99 10.60 2.70 3.08
CA SER A 99 11.60 3.42 3.86
C SER A 99 13.02 3.12 3.38
N SER A 100 13.30 1.89 2.93
CA SER A 100 14.58 1.49 2.36
C SER A 100 14.81 1.96 0.92
N VAL A 101 13.75 2.11 0.11
CA VAL A 101 13.84 2.64 -1.25
C VAL A 101 14.33 4.08 -1.22
N PHE A 102 13.81 4.89 -0.29
CA PHE A 102 14.24 6.27 -0.14
C PHE A 102 15.45 6.42 0.80
N GLY A 103 15.62 5.58 1.83
CA GLY A 103 16.65 5.69 2.88
C GLY A 103 18.11 5.40 2.48
N GLY A 104 18.40 5.35 1.18
CA GLY A 104 19.72 5.14 0.61
C GLY A 104 20.20 3.67 0.58
N CYS A 105 21.31 3.44 -0.11
CA CYS A 105 21.88 2.11 -0.27
C CYS A 105 22.56 1.60 1.03
N LEU A 106 21.83 0.80 1.82
CA LEU A 106 22.34 0.12 3.03
C LEU A 106 23.59 -0.76 2.72
N PRO A 107 23.61 -1.57 1.64
CA PRO A 107 24.79 -2.36 1.28
C PRO A 107 26.00 -1.50 0.89
N CYS A 108 25.79 -0.34 0.26
CA CYS A 108 26.87 0.55 -0.13
C CYS A 108 27.57 1.18 1.10
N LYS A 109 26.84 1.40 2.20
CA LYS A 109 27.42 1.85 3.47
C LYS A 109 28.26 0.76 4.14
N ILE A 110 27.85 -0.50 4.03
CA ILE A 110 28.54 -1.65 4.65
C ILE A 110 29.77 -2.08 3.84
N LEU A 111 29.68 -2.09 2.50
CA LEU A 111 30.76 -2.52 1.62
C LEU A 111 31.77 -1.41 1.26
N ALA A 112 31.55 -0.16 1.70
CA ALA A 112 32.39 1.01 1.39
C ALA A 112 32.75 1.17 -0.11
N SER A 113 31.92 0.61 -0.99
CA SER A 113 32.11 0.58 -2.44
C SER A 113 30.89 1.17 -3.12
N ARG A 114 31.06 2.35 -3.72
CA ARG A 114 30.02 3.06 -4.49
C ARG A 114 30.07 2.64 -5.96
N SER A 115 29.80 1.37 -6.22
CA SER A 115 29.62 0.90 -7.60
C SER A 115 28.18 1.15 -8.04
N PRO A 116 27.94 1.81 -9.19
CA PRO A 116 26.60 2.10 -9.69
C PRO A 116 25.78 0.83 -9.93
N ILE A 117 26.43 -0.31 -10.19
CA ILE A 117 25.79 -1.61 -10.34
C ILE A 117 25.23 -2.10 -9.00
N ILE A 118 26.02 -2.01 -7.92
CA ILE A 118 25.60 -2.46 -6.59
C ILE A 118 24.44 -1.60 -6.08
N GLU A 119 24.51 -0.30 -6.35
CA GLU A 119 23.46 0.66 -6.00
C GLU A 119 22.15 0.36 -6.75
N THR A 120 22.22 0.16 -8.06
CA THR A 120 21.06 -0.21 -8.89
C THR A 120 20.43 -1.53 -8.42
N ILE A 121 21.23 -2.55 -8.13
CA ILE A 121 20.74 -3.82 -7.59
C ILE A 121 20.03 -3.61 -6.26
N SER A 122 20.63 -2.83 -5.35
CA SER A 122 20.07 -2.57 -4.01
C SER A 122 18.72 -1.85 -4.08
N TYR A 123 18.61 -0.81 -4.91
CA TYR A 123 17.35 -0.12 -5.13
C TYR A 123 16.33 -1.02 -5.84
N SER A 124 16.74 -1.80 -6.85
CA SER A 124 15.86 -2.74 -7.55
C SER A 124 15.30 -3.83 -6.63
N THR A 125 16.12 -4.37 -5.71
CA THR A 125 15.65 -5.34 -4.72
C THR A 125 14.67 -4.70 -3.74
N SER A 126 14.96 -3.50 -3.25
CA SER A 126 14.05 -2.78 -2.34
C SER A 126 12.72 -2.44 -3.02
N ALA A 127 12.79 -2.00 -4.28
CA ALA A 127 11.66 -1.77 -5.17
C ALA A 127 10.80 -3.02 -5.37
N ALA A 128 11.42 -4.17 -5.63
CA ALA A 128 10.71 -5.44 -5.79
C ALA A 128 9.99 -5.86 -4.50
N ILE A 129 10.68 -5.78 -3.35
CA ILE A 129 10.09 -6.12 -2.03
C ILE A 129 8.91 -5.19 -1.70
N PHE A 130 9.05 -3.89 -2.00
CA PHE A 130 7.97 -2.92 -1.83
C PHE A 130 6.74 -3.30 -2.65
N ASN A 131 6.92 -3.60 -3.94
CA ASN A 131 5.81 -3.98 -4.81
C ASN A 131 5.17 -5.32 -4.38
N VAL A 132 5.94 -6.26 -3.83
CA VAL A 132 5.37 -7.49 -3.22
C VAL A 132 4.46 -7.14 -2.03
N GLY A 133 4.91 -6.28 -1.11
CA GLY A 133 4.11 -5.85 0.04
C GLY A 133 2.87 -5.05 -0.38
N TRP A 134 3.02 -4.20 -1.39
CA TRP A 134 1.95 -3.42 -1.98
C TRP A 134 0.89 -4.33 -2.61
N ALA A 135 1.30 -5.29 -3.46
CA ALA A 135 0.41 -6.27 -4.09
C ALA A 135 -0.35 -7.12 -3.05
N ALA A 136 0.34 -7.62 -2.03
CA ALA A 136 -0.29 -8.41 -0.97
C ALA A 136 -1.38 -7.61 -0.21
N THR A 137 -1.11 -6.32 0.06
CA THR A 137 -2.10 -5.41 0.67
C THR A 137 -3.24 -5.12 -0.29
N GLN A 138 -2.95 -4.89 -1.57
CA GLN A 138 -3.91 -4.58 -2.62
C GLN A 138 -4.95 -5.69 -2.77
N VAL A 139 -4.46 -6.90 -3.03
CA VAL A 139 -5.30 -8.07 -3.31
C VAL A 139 -6.14 -8.42 -2.07
N SER A 140 -5.51 -8.47 -0.89
CA SER A 140 -6.23 -8.79 0.35
C SER A 140 -7.32 -7.77 0.70
N HIS A 141 -7.06 -6.47 0.51
CA HIS A 141 -8.04 -5.41 0.75
C HIS A 141 -9.21 -5.45 -0.25
N MET A 142 -8.91 -5.61 -1.54
CA MET A 142 -9.92 -5.64 -2.60
C MET A 142 -10.80 -6.89 -2.52
N SER A 143 -10.23 -8.05 -2.21
CA SER A 143 -11.00 -9.30 -2.05
C SER A 143 -11.92 -9.24 -0.81
N MET A 144 -11.55 -8.46 0.21
CA MET A 144 -12.33 -8.32 1.44
C MET A 144 -13.73 -7.71 1.23
N VAL A 145 -13.92 -6.83 0.23
CA VAL A 145 -15.21 -6.17 -0.03
C VAL A 145 -16.31 -7.17 -0.34
N ASN A 146 -15.96 -8.25 -1.05
CA ASN A 146 -16.88 -9.31 -1.44
C ASN A 146 -17.36 -10.13 -0.23
N CYS A 147 -16.53 -10.20 0.83
CA CYS A 147 -16.84 -10.93 2.05
C CYS A 147 -17.61 -10.07 3.07
N ILE A 148 -17.49 -8.75 3.00
CA ILE A 148 -18.17 -7.80 3.90
C ILE A 148 -19.64 -7.63 3.52
N SER A 149 -19.98 -7.60 2.23
CA SER A 149 -21.36 -7.42 1.79
C SER A 149 -21.76 -8.27 0.59
N LEU A 150 -22.88 -8.99 0.76
CA LEU A 150 -23.56 -9.68 -0.34
C LEU A 150 -24.35 -8.70 -1.24
N ASN A 151 -24.64 -7.49 -0.75
CA ASN A 151 -25.36 -6.47 -1.51
C ASN A 151 -24.42 -5.74 -2.50
N SER A 152 -24.72 -5.83 -3.79
CA SER A 152 -23.95 -5.15 -4.85
C SER A 152 -23.88 -3.64 -4.66
N THR A 153 -24.96 -3.00 -4.21
CA THR A 153 -25.00 -1.55 -3.95
C THR A 153 -24.04 -1.16 -2.82
N SER A 154 -23.99 -1.98 -1.75
CA SER A 154 -23.05 -1.72 -0.65
C SER A 154 -21.59 -1.90 -1.07
N ARG A 155 -21.29 -2.89 -1.92
CA ARG A 155 -19.94 -3.05 -2.51
C ARG A 155 -19.56 -1.84 -3.36
N VAL A 156 -20.46 -1.35 -4.20
CA VAL A 156 -20.24 -0.13 -4.99
C VAL A 156 -19.94 1.08 -4.11
N VAL A 157 -20.70 1.27 -3.02
CA VAL A 157 -20.48 2.36 -2.06
C VAL A 157 -19.12 2.23 -1.36
N MET A 158 -18.72 1.02 -0.96
CA MET A 158 -17.40 0.77 -0.36
C MET A 158 -16.25 1.06 -1.33
N THR A 159 -16.35 0.60 -2.57
CA THR A 159 -15.37 0.88 -3.63
C THR A 159 -15.31 2.37 -3.96
N SER A 160 -16.46 3.05 -4.03
CA SER A 160 -16.53 4.49 -4.25
C SER A 160 -15.85 5.27 -3.12
N CYS A 161 -16.09 4.88 -1.86
CA CYS A 161 -15.45 5.47 -0.70
C CYS A 161 -13.93 5.25 -0.72
N ARG A 162 -13.46 4.04 -1.06
CA ARG A 162 -12.04 3.76 -1.28
C ARG A 162 -11.44 4.70 -2.33
N ASN A 163 -12.07 4.84 -3.50
CA ASN A 163 -11.58 5.73 -4.55
C ASN A 163 -11.52 7.20 -4.11
N ALA A 164 -12.47 7.65 -3.30
CA ALA A 164 -12.42 8.99 -2.70
C ALA A 164 -11.20 9.14 -1.77
N PHE A 165 -10.91 8.13 -0.95
CA PHE A 165 -9.69 8.10 -0.13
C PHE A 165 -8.41 8.03 -0.95
N THR A 166 -8.41 7.36 -2.11
CA THR A 166 -7.28 7.41 -3.05
C THR A 166 -7.02 8.85 -3.51
N MET A 167 -8.06 9.65 -3.78
CA MET A 167 -7.86 11.08 -4.11
C MET A 167 -7.29 11.86 -2.93
N VAL A 168 -7.78 11.60 -1.72
CA VAL A 168 -7.25 12.21 -0.48
C VAL A 168 -5.79 11.83 -0.26
N ALA A 169 -5.42 10.57 -0.47
CA ALA A 169 -4.04 10.08 -0.39
C ALA A 169 -3.11 10.87 -1.34
N ASN A 170 -3.48 10.96 -2.62
CA ASN A 170 -2.72 11.71 -3.62
C ASN A 170 -2.55 13.18 -3.24
N LEU A 171 -3.64 13.85 -2.84
CA LEU A 171 -3.60 15.24 -2.40
C LEU A 171 -2.75 15.43 -1.14
N SER A 172 -2.84 14.50 -0.20
CA SER A 172 -2.05 14.54 1.04
C SER A 172 -0.55 14.43 0.77
N LEU A 173 -0.14 13.59 -0.19
CA LEU A 173 1.26 13.50 -0.61
C LEU A 173 1.75 14.84 -1.17
N TYR A 174 0.98 15.46 -2.07
CA TYR A 174 1.37 16.76 -2.64
C TYR A 174 1.43 17.85 -1.58
N ALA A 175 0.53 17.83 -0.60
CA ALA A 175 0.58 18.75 0.54
C ALA A 175 1.85 18.53 1.38
N VAL A 176 2.20 17.27 1.68
CA VAL A 176 3.44 16.92 2.40
C VAL A 176 4.67 17.38 1.60
N ALA A 177 4.71 17.09 0.31
CA ALA A 177 5.82 17.50 -0.56
C ALA A 177 5.97 19.02 -0.60
N LEU A 178 4.86 19.76 -0.75
CA LEU A 178 4.87 21.23 -0.73
C LEU A 178 5.42 21.77 0.59
N VAL A 179 4.98 21.22 1.73
CA VAL A 179 5.48 21.62 3.04
C VAL A 179 6.98 21.36 3.13
N VAL A 180 7.44 20.15 2.82
CA VAL A 180 8.86 19.78 2.91
C VAL A 180 9.74 20.64 2.01
N PHE A 181 9.33 20.87 0.75
CA PHE A 181 10.08 21.72 -0.17
C PHE A 181 10.06 23.20 0.23
N SER A 182 9.01 23.67 0.91
CA SER A 182 8.94 25.05 1.42
C SER A 182 9.81 25.27 2.67
N THR A 183 9.94 24.26 3.53
CA THR A 183 10.68 24.37 4.80
C THR A 183 12.16 24.09 4.64
N THR A 184 12.54 23.20 3.73
CA THR A 184 13.92 22.77 3.54
C THR A 184 14.45 23.37 2.25
N LYS A 185 15.38 24.33 2.34
CA LYS A 185 16.08 24.85 1.15
C LYS A 185 17.18 23.87 0.76
N ALA A 186 17.04 23.20 -0.37
CA ALA A 186 18.08 22.32 -0.89
C ALA A 186 19.20 23.14 -1.53
N THR A 187 20.39 23.12 -0.93
CA THR A 187 21.59 23.76 -1.50
C THR A 187 22.67 22.75 -1.85
N THR A 188 22.63 21.56 -1.25
CA THR A 188 23.55 20.45 -1.47
C THR A 188 22.81 19.17 -1.84
N HIS A 189 23.49 18.21 -2.46
CA HIS A 189 22.92 16.89 -2.78
C HIS A 189 22.36 16.17 -1.54
N SER A 190 23.01 16.31 -0.38
CA SER A 190 22.53 15.72 0.88
C SER A 190 21.22 16.36 1.37
N ASP A 191 20.96 17.62 1.04
CA ASP A 191 19.72 18.29 1.41
C ASP A 191 18.54 17.77 0.57
N ILE A 192 18.80 17.48 -0.72
CA ILE A 192 17.82 16.90 -1.63
C ILE A 192 17.43 15.51 -1.14
N GLU A 193 18.39 14.63 -0.83
CA GLU A 193 18.13 13.32 -0.24
C GLU A 193 17.26 13.43 1.02
N ASN A 194 17.60 14.36 1.92
CA ASN A 194 16.83 14.59 3.13
C ASN A 194 15.41 15.07 2.87
N GLN A 195 15.15 15.89 1.84
CA GLN A 195 13.79 16.28 1.47
C GLN A 195 12.96 15.04 1.10
N TYR A 196 13.46 14.17 0.22
CA TYR A 196 12.73 12.96 -0.16
C TYR A 196 12.56 11.98 0.99
N HIS A 197 13.55 11.85 1.88
CA HIS A 197 13.41 11.08 3.13
C HIS A 197 12.24 11.58 3.97
N TRP A 198 12.15 12.90 4.19
CA TRP A 198 11.07 13.50 4.97
C TRP A 198 9.70 13.30 4.32
N ILE A 199 9.62 13.41 2.99
CA ILE A 199 8.39 13.14 2.23
C ILE A 199 7.98 11.69 2.43
N ALA A 200 8.89 10.74 2.22
CA ALA A 200 8.62 9.30 2.34
C ALA A 200 8.22 8.92 3.77
N TYR A 201 8.98 9.31 4.79
CA TYR A 201 8.72 8.93 6.18
C TYR A 201 7.44 9.54 6.73
N THR A 202 7.16 10.81 6.42
CA THR A 202 5.90 11.46 6.83
C THR A 202 4.70 10.78 6.17
N SER A 203 4.82 10.47 4.87
CA SER A 203 3.80 9.78 4.10
C SER A 203 3.50 8.37 4.62
N ILE A 204 4.55 7.59 4.93
CA ILE A 204 4.43 6.27 5.55
C ILE A 204 3.75 6.39 6.92
N PHE A 205 4.18 7.32 7.77
CA PHE A 205 3.60 7.52 9.10
C PHE A 205 2.09 7.78 9.03
N ILE A 206 1.67 8.71 8.15
CA ILE A 206 0.26 9.01 7.92
C ILE A 206 -0.47 7.73 7.46
N GLY A 207 0.05 7.04 6.46
CA GLY A 207 -0.53 5.79 5.94
C GLY A 207 -0.66 4.71 7.01
N CYS A 208 0.37 4.49 7.83
CA CYS A 208 0.38 3.52 8.92
C CYS A 208 -0.67 3.86 10.00
N CYS A 209 -0.89 5.14 10.31
CA CYS A 209 -1.97 5.54 11.22
C CYS A 209 -3.34 5.10 10.69
N PHE A 210 -3.62 5.33 9.40
CA PHE A 210 -4.88 4.89 8.78
C PHE A 210 -5.03 3.37 8.73
N VAL A 211 -3.96 2.64 8.41
CA VAL A 211 -3.94 1.17 8.46
C VAL A 211 -4.21 0.66 9.87
N GLY A 212 -3.61 1.29 10.90
CA GLY A 212 -3.85 0.95 12.30
C GLY A 212 -5.32 1.13 12.69
N ILE A 213 -5.94 2.25 12.28
CA ILE A 213 -7.38 2.48 12.51
C ILE A 213 -8.22 1.42 11.80
N PHE A 214 -7.91 1.09 10.54
CA PHE A 214 -8.58 0.03 9.80
C PHE A 214 -8.52 -1.31 10.56
N HIS A 215 -7.34 -1.72 11.03
CA HIS A 215 -7.16 -2.96 11.77
C HIS A 215 -7.91 -2.98 13.11
N LEU A 216 -7.98 -1.86 13.82
CA LEU A 216 -8.70 -1.77 15.10
C LEU A 216 -10.23 -1.72 14.93
N ARG A 217 -10.73 -1.10 13.85
CA ARG A 217 -12.16 -0.79 13.68
C ARG A 217 -12.91 -1.76 12.78
N THR A 218 -12.22 -2.50 11.91
CA THR A 218 -12.86 -3.50 11.05
C THR A 218 -12.85 -4.88 11.71
N LYS A 219 -13.97 -5.59 11.67
CA LYS A 219 -14.03 -7.00 12.07
C LYS A 219 -13.52 -7.87 10.93
N GLU A 220 -12.86 -8.97 11.24
CA GLU A 220 -12.44 -9.94 10.23
C GLU A 220 -13.68 -10.57 9.58
N PRO A 221 -13.79 -10.56 8.24
CA PRO A 221 -14.89 -11.22 7.57
C PRO A 221 -14.74 -12.75 7.70
N SER A 222 -15.79 -13.42 8.18
CA SER A 222 -15.81 -14.88 8.30
C SER A 222 -15.79 -15.55 6.93
N TYR A 223 -14.90 -16.54 6.78
CA TYR A 223 -14.64 -17.32 5.55
C TYR A 223 -15.86 -18.14 5.08
N ALA A 224 -16.86 -18.35 5.94
CA ALA A 224 -18.07 -19.13 5.66
C ALA A 224 -18.95 -18.60 4.51
N ARG A 225 -18.62 -17.42 3.95
CA ARG A 225 -19.32 -16.82 2.80
C ARG A 225 -18.73 -17.13 1.43
N ILE A 226 -17.55 -17.75 1.33
CA ILE A 226 -16.89 -18.08 0.06
C ILE A 226 -17.34 -19.45 -0.48
N SER A 227 -17.77 -20.36 0.41
CA SER A 227 -18.20 -21.72 0.06
C SER A 227 -19.47 -21.83 -0.80
N TRP A 228 -20.19 -20.73 -1.05
CA TRP A 228 -21.41 -20.73 -1.87
C TRP A 228 -21.22 -20.14 -3.27
N ALA A 229 -19.98 -19.79 -3.65
CA ALA A 229 -19.67 -19.19 -4.95
C ALA A 229 -19.10 -20.19 -5.98
N TYR A 230 -19.03 -21.48 -5.63
CA TYR A 230 -18.71 -22.59 -6.54
C TYR A 230 -19.82 -23.63 -6.52
#